data_AF-A0A6J8CLI7-F1
#
_entry.id   AF-A0A6J8CLI7-F1
#
_cell.length_a   1.000
_cell.length_b   1.000
_cell.length_c   1.000
_cell.angle_alpha   90.00
_cell.angle_beta   90.00
_cell.angle_gamma   90.00
#
_symmetry.space_group_name_H-M   'P 1'
#
loop_
_entity.id
_entity.type
_entity.pdbx_description
1 polymer ?
#
loop_
_entity_poly.entity_id
_entity_poly.type
_entity_poly.pdbx_seq_one_letter_code
_entity_poly.pdbx_strand_id
1 'polypeptide(L)'
;MDEMQRTTLVAVLNTSDISRNILGNLEKQLTTRVRQIVEDTVGRYHTSEIDVKFKEIGIADDTSRKDVLTFQNSITHTDEDVVRDCSDLPDGSRSGIYTIKPDHSQGIDVYCEMKIDEGGWTVIQRRENGYLDFYLGWEKSKEGFGDLNQEFWLGNDNIHSLTSQGRYQLRIDLYDFDFYNAYAKYQHFYVGDEESKYKLDVYGYSGTAGDSLASHNGVGFSTFNQDNDASIYNNAEEWHGGWWYKSNEIYSNLHGKYFFGEPDKFWEGLLWRTWKGNNYSLKSTIMMIRRM
;
A
#
# COMPACT_ATOMS: atom_id res chain seq x y z
N MET A 1 -55.65 -20.06 -5.50
CA MET A 1 -55.76 -18.58 -5.50
C MET A 1 -56.66 -18.23 -6.64
N ASP A 2 -57.83 -17.66 -6.36
CA ASP A 2 -58.85 -17.30 -7.36
C ASP A 2 -58.32 -16.19 -8.30
N GLU A 3 -58.82 -16.14 -9.53
CA GLU A 3 -58.35 -15.26 -10.62
C GLU A 3 -58.45 -13.77 -10.22
N MET A 4 -59.46 -13.44 -9.44
CA MET A 4 -59.64 -12.12 -8.83
C MET A 4 -58.52 -11.77 -7.85
N GLN A 5 -58.08 -12.71 -7.00
CA GLN A 5 -56.98 -12.47 -6.05
C GLN A 5 -55.62 -12.33 -6.75
N ARG A 6 -55.39 -13.05 -7.86
CA ARG A 6 -54.19 -12.88 -8.70
C ARG A 6 -54.16 -11.49 -9.32
N THR A 7 -55.30 -11.02 -9.83
CA THR A 7 -55.42 -9.70 -10.45
C THR A 7 -55.17 -8.58 -9.46
N THR A 8 -55.72 -8.69 -8.24
CA THR A 8 -55.46 -7.71 -7.16
C THR A 8 -54.00 -7.69 -6.72
N LEU A 9 -53.35 -8.84 -6.58
CA LEU A 9 -51.94 -8.92 -6.18
C LEU A 9 -51.01 -8.28 -7.21
N VAL A 10 -51.24 -8.52 -8.51
CA VAL A 10 -50.47 -7.90 -9.60
C VAL A 10 -50.66 -6.38 -9.61
N ALA A 11 -51.88 -5.89 -9.37
CA ALA A 11 -52.15 -4.46 -9.27
C ALA A 11 -51.38 -3.82 -8.10
N VAL A 12 -51.37 -4.46 -6.92
CA VAL A 12 -50.65 -3.97 -5.73
C VAL A 12 -49.14 -3.94 -5.94
N LEU A 13 -48.56 -5.01 -6.50
CA LEU A 13 -47.13 -5.07 -6.82
C LEU A 13 -46.73 -3.99 -7.83
N ASN A 14 -47.50 -3.82 -8.91
CA ASN A 14 -47.27 -2.76 -9.88
C ASN A 14 -47.33 -1.36 -9.25
N THR A 15 -48.32 -1.08 -8.39
CA THR A 15 -48.36 0.21 -7.67
C THR A 15 -47.17 0.39 -6.73
N SER A 16 -46.68 -0.67 -6.07
CA SER A 16 -45.49 -0.61 -5.21
C SER A 16 -44.22 -0.30 -6.00
N ASP A 17 -44.05 -0.93 -7.17
CA ASP A 17 -42.91 -0.69 -8.05
C ASP A 17 -42.93 0.72 -8.66
N ILE A 18 -44.12 1.23 -9.03
CA ILE A 18 -44.30 2.61 -9.48
C ILE A 18 -43.94 3.59 -8.35
N SER A 19 -44.44 3.37 -7.13
CA SER A 19 -44.11 4.23 -5.98
C SER A 19 -42.61 4.20 -5.65
N ARG A 20 -41.95 3.05 -5.70
CA ARG A 20 -40.49 2.94 -5.51
C ARG A 20 -39.71 3.71 -6.58
N ASN A 21 -40.13 3.60 -7.85
CA ASN A 21 -39.49 4.34 -8.95
C ASN A 21 -39.69 5.86 -8.84
N ILE A 22 -40.90 6.31 -8.46
CA ILE A 22 -41.17 7.74 -8.24
C ILE A 22 -40.33 8.26 -7.08
N LEU A 23 -40.27 7.55 -5.95
CA LEU A 23 -39.46 7.94 -4.79
C LEU A 23 -37.97 8.02 -5.14
N GLY A 24 -37.42 7.01 -5.82
CA GLY A 24 -36.02 7.03 -6.24
C GLY A 24 -35.68 8.17 -7.21
N ASN A 25 -36.61 8.51 -8.12
CA ASN A 25 -36.43 9.67 -9.00
C ASN A 25 -36.52 11.00 -8.25
N LEU A 26 -37.43 11.11 -7.27
CA LEU A 26 -37.58 12.31 -6.45
C LEU A 26 -36.35 12.53 -5.56
N GLU A 27 -35.83 11.47 -4.93
CA GLU A 27 -34.60 11.52 -4.13
C GLU A 27 -33.40 11.94 -4.97
N LYS A 28 -33.28 11.40 -6.18
CA LYS A 28 -32.21 11.79 -7.12
C LYS A 28 -32.31 13.25 -7.52
N GLN A 29 -33.51 13.74 -7.82
CA GLN A 29 -33.73 15.16 -8.13
C GLN A 29 -33.44 16.07 -6.94
N LEU A 30 -33.87 15.68 -5.73
CA LEU A 30 -33.64 16.43 -4.51
C LEU A 30 -32.14 16.53 -4.21
N THR A 31 -31.42 15.41 -4.33
CA THR A 31 -29.97 15.33 -4.09
C THR A 31 -29.20 16.23 -5.06
N THR A 32 -29.54 16.19 -6.35
CA THR A 32 -28.93 17.06 -7.36
C THR A 32 -29.19 18.54 -7.07
N ARG A 33 -30.43 18.89 -6.67
CA ARG A 33 -30.79 20.28 -6.38
C ARG A 33 -30.07 20.81 -5.13
N VAL A 34 -29.99 20.00 -4.07
CA VAL A 34 -29.27 20.34 -2.85
C VAL A 34 -27.78 20.53 -3.15
N ARG A 35 -27.18 19.61 -3.91
CA ARG A 35 -25.78 19.74 -4.34
C ARG A 35 -25.52 21.04 -5.07
N GLN A 36 -26.37 21.39 -6.03
CA GLN A 36 -26.19 22.62 -6.81
C GLN A 36 -26.37 23.88 -5.96
N ILE A 37 -27.31 23.89 -5.01
CA ILE A 37 -27.49 25.01 -4.07
C ILE A 37 -26.27 25.15 -3.15
N VAL A 38 -25.70 24.03 -2.69
CA VAL A 38 -24.49 24.02 -1.86
C VAL A 38 -23.32 24.56 -2.67
N GLU A 39 -23.09 24.07 -3.89
CA GLU A 39 -22.04 24.55 -4.79
C GLU A 39 -22.17 26.06 -5.07
N ASP A 40 -23.38 26.54 -5.38
CA ASP A 40 -23.65 27.98 -5.61
C ASP A 40 -23.44 28.84 -4.36
N THR A 41 -23.82 28.33 -3.18
CA THR A 41 -23.74 29.08 -1.92
C THR A 41 -22.31 29.12 -1.40
N VAL A 42 -21.59 28.00 -1.47
CA VAL A 42 -20.16 27.93 -1.17
C VAL A 42 -19.39 28.81 -2.14
N GLY A 43 -19.71 28.75 -3.44
CA GLY A 43 -19.12 29.64 -4.45
C GLY A 43 -19.31 31.12 -4.11
N ARG A 44 -20.55 31.54 -3.82
CA ARG A 44 -20.84 32.93 -3.42
C ARG A 44 -20.15 33.36 -2.13
N TYR A 45 -20.13 32.50 -1.12
CA TYR A 45 -19.45 32.78 0.15
C TYR A 45 -17.95 32.99 -0.07
N HIS A 46 -17.31 32.10 -0.84
CA HIS A 46 -15.89 32.20 -1.18
C HIS A 46 -15.58 33.47 -1.99
N THR A 47 -16.42 33.81 -2.98
CA THR A 47 -16.28 35.08 -3.72
C THR A 47 -16.39 36.29 -2.79
N SER A 48 -17.31 36.27 -1.83
CA SER A 48 -17.49 37.39 -0.89
C SER A 48 -16.31 37.59 0.06
N GLU A 49 -15.67 36.53 0.53
CA GLU A 49 -14.45 36.62 1.34
C GLU A 49 -13.26 37.13 0.51
N ILE A 50 -13.14 36.68 -0.74
CA ILE A 50 -12.11 37.13 -1.66
C ILE A 50 -12.25 38.63 -1.96
N ASP A 51 -13.46 39.12 -2.18
CA ASP A 51 -13.74 40.53 -2.41
C ASP A 51 -13.38 41.41 -1.20
N VAL A 52 -13.63 40.92 0.03
CA VAL A 52 -13.22 41.60 1.27
C VAL A 52 -11.70 41.70 1.33
N LYS A 53 -10.97 40.60 1.08
CA LYS A 53 -9.50 40.59 1.08
C LYS A 53 -8.93 41.52 0.02
N PHE A 54 -9.48 41.53 -1.19
CA PHE A 54 -9.07 42.46 -2.25
C PHE A 54 -9.25 43.93 -1.85
N LYS A 55 -10.32 44.22 -1.11
CA LYS A 55 -10.59 45.57 -0.58
C LYS A 55 -9.59 45.96 0.52
N GLU A 56 -9.20 45.04 1.39
CA GLU A 56 -8.20 45.27 2.45
C GLU A 56 -6.82 45.58 1.87
N ILE A 57 -6.44 44.92 0.77
CA ILE A 57 -5.15 45.13 0.09
C ILE A 57 -5.18 46.24 -0.97
N GLY A 58 -6.30 46.97 -1.09
CA GLY A 58 -6.42 48.15 -1.96
C GLY A 58 -6.51 47.84 -3.46
N ILE A 59 -6.87 46.61 -3.85
CA ILE A 59 -7.00 46.20 -5.26
C ILE A 59 -8.48 46.26 -5.67
N ALA A 60 -8.82 47.29 -6.45
CA ALA A 60 -10.19 47.57 -6.84
C ALA A 60 -10.52 47.20 -8.30
N ASP A 61 -9.52 47.09 -9.17
CA ASP A 61 -9.75 46.80 -10.59
C ASP A 61 -9.74 45.30 -10.89
N ASP A 62 -10.60 44.88 -11.82
CA ASP A 62 -10.81 43.47 -12.14
C ASP A 62 -9.60 42.80 -12.80
N THR A 63 -8.75 43.57 -13.48
CA THR A 63 -7.53 43.05 -14.13
C THR A 63 -6.51 42.64 -13.08
N SER A 64 -6.20 43.53 -12.13
CA SER A 64 -5.31 43.23 -11.00
C SER A 64 -5.86 42.11 -10.11
N ARG A 65 -7.18 42.05 -9.89
CA ARG A 65 -7.81 40.92 -9.18
C ARG A 65 -7.58 39.60 -9.89
N LYS A 66 -7.76 39.58 -11.22
CA LYS A 66 -7.51 38.39 -12.04
C LYS A 66 -6.04 38.01 -12.04
N ASP A 67 -5.13 38.97 -12.10
CA ASP A 67 -3.69 38.71 -12.04
C ASP A 67 -3.27 38.17 -10.69
N VAL A 68 -3.81 38.69 -9.58
CA VAL A 68 -3.58 38.15 -8.23
C VAL A 68 -4.20 36.77 -8.07
N LEU A 69 -5.39 36.51 -8.60
CA LEU A 69 -5.99 35.15 -8.59
C LEU A 69 -5.21 34.18 -9.49
N THR A 70 -4.66 34.65 -10.60
CA THR A 70 -3.81 33.85 -11.49
C THR A 70 -2.46 33.57 -10.85
N PHE A 71 -1.89 34.55 -10.17
CA PHE A 71 -0.65 34.43 -9.41
C PHE A 71 -0.85 33.54 -8.18
N GLN A 72 -1.95 33.71 -7.45
CA GLN A 72 -2.39 32.82 -6.39
C GLN A 72 -2.57 31.40 -6.96
N ASN A 73 -3.25 31.23 -8.09
CA ASN A 73 -3.38 29.93 -8.74
C ASN A 73 -2.03 29.34 -9.16
N SER A 74 -1.04 30.17 -9.50
CA SER A 74 0.33 29.74 -9.79
C SER A 74 1.15 29.41 -8.54
N ILE A 75 0.82 30.01 -7.39
CA ILE A 75 1.39 29.69 -6.08
C ILE A 75 0.67 28.48 -5.45
N THR A 76 -0.63 28.32 -5.67
CA THR A 76 -1.40 27.14 -5.23
C THR A 76 -1.24 25.98 -6.22
N HIS A 77 -0.56 26.17 -7.35
CA HIS A 77 -0.04 25.09 -8.19
C HIS A 77 1.35 24.59 -7.76
N THR A 78 1.84 25.03 -6.61
CA THR A 78 2.85 24.29 -5.85
C THR A 78 2.15 23.62 -4.66
N ASP A 79 2.08 22.28 -4.68
CA ASP A 79 1.50 21.38 -3.69
C ASP A 79 -0.03 21.47 -3.44
N GLU A 80 -0.84 20.84 -4.30
CA GLU A 80 -1.85 19.93 -3.71
C GLU A 80 -1.04 18.83 -3.02
N ASP A 81 -1.17 18.67 -1.69
CA ASP A 81 -0.46 17.69 -0.85
C ASP A 81 -0.16 16.38 -1.59
N VAL A 82 1.01 16.31 -2.24
CA VAL A 82 1.41 15.10 -2.96
C VAL A 82 1.75 14.09 -1.88
N VAL A 83 0.84 13.16 -1.63
CA VAL A 83 1.06 12.05 -0.70
C VAL A 83 2.16 11.17 -1.30
N ARG A 84 3.40 11.33 -0.84
CA ARG A 84 4.56 10.62 -1.40
C ARG A 84 4.62 9.17 -0.94
N ASP A 85 4.13 8.94 0.27
CA ASP A 85 4.00 7.65 0.91
C ASP A 85 2.94 7.73 2.03
N CYS A 86 2.62 6.60 2.67
CA CYS A 86 1.56 6.56 3.68
C CYS A 86 1.82 7.43 4.92
N SER A 87 3.05 7.90 5.17
CA SER A 87 3.36 8.81 6.28
C SER A 87 2.92 10.25 6.02
N ASP A 88 2.63 10.61 4.77
CA ASP A 88 2.04 11.91 4.40
C ASP A 88 0.51 11.95 4.58
N LEU A 89 -0.12 10.81 4.91
CA LEU A 89 -1.57 10.77 5.13
C LEU A 89 -1.96 11.52 6.42
N PRO A 90 -3.09 12.26 6.42
CA PRO A 90 -3.54 12.97 7.61
C PRO A 90 -3.80 12.05 8.81
N ASP A 91 -3.59 12.58 10.01
CA ASP A 91 -3.93 11.91 11.26
C ASP A 91 -5.40 11.43 11.25
N GLY A 92 -5.62 10.19 11.72
CA GLY A 92 -6.95 9.57 11.75
C GLY A 92 -7.39 8.93 10.43
N SER A 93 -6.54 8.94 9.40
CA SER A 93 -6.74 8.12 8.19
C SER A 93 -6.88 6.63 8.54
N ARG A 94 -7.68 5.90 7.76
CA ARG A 94 -7.95 4.48 7.99
C ARG A 94 -6.97 3.63 7.19
N SER A 95 -6.66 2.43 7.68
CA SER A 95 -5.91 1.46 6.86
C SER A 95 -6.72 1.10 5.61
N GLY A 96 -6.05 1.00 4.46
CA GLY A 96 -6.70 0.80 3.16
C GLY A 96 -5.77 1.08 1.99
N ILE A 97 -6.32 1.01 0.77
CA ILE A 97 -5.57 1.30 -0.45
C ILE A 97 -5.62 2.80 -0.73
N TYR A 98 -4.46 3.38 -1.00
CA TYR A 98 -4.28 4.78 -1.37
C TYR A 98 -3.37 4.86 -2.58
N THR A 99 -3.62 5.83 -3.46
CA THR A 99 -2.68 6.20 -4.52
C THR A 99 -1.69 7.20 -3.93
N ILE A 100 -0.42 6.85 -3.98
CA ILE A 100 0.70 7.72 -3.57
C ILE A 100 1.54 8.08 -4.80
N LYS A 101 2.34 9.13 -4.69
CA LYS A 101 3.24 9.56 -5.76
C LYS A 101 4.63 9.83 -5.22
N PRO A 102 5.48 8.80 -5.13
CA PRO A 102 6.89 8.96 -4.82
C PRO A 102 7.58 9.98 -5.73
N ASP A 103 8.65 10.60 -5.22
CA ASP A 103 9.42 11.59 -5.98
C ASP A 103 9.85 11.03 -7.34
N HIS A 104 9.62 11.82 -8.39
CA HIS A 104 9.95 11.47 -9.77
C HIS A 104 9.28 10.19 -10.32
N SER A 105 8.23 9.67 -9.67
CA SER A 105 7.48 8.51 -10.16
C SER A 105 6.07 8.87 -10.66
N GLN A 106 5.46 7.91 -11.36
CA GLN A 106 4.01 7.91 -11.57
C GLN A 106 3.29 7.56 -10.26
N GLY A 107 1.99 7.86 -10.20
CA GLY A 107 1.16 7.43 -9.07
C GLY A 107 1.12 5.90 -8.99
N ILE A 108 1.30 5.36 -7.79
CA ILE A 108 1.23 3.93 -7.50
C ILE A 108 0.22 3.68 -6.38
N ASP A 109 -0.56 2.61 -6.52
CA ASP A 109 -1.47 2.18 -5.47
C ASP A 109 -0.71 1.35 -4.43
N VAL A 110 -0.92 1.66 -3.16
CA VAL A 110 -0.30 0.95 -2.03
C VAL A 110 -1.33 0.68 -0.95
N TYR A 111 -1.09 -0.33 -0.12
CA TYR A 111 -1.83 -0.50 1.12
C TYR A 111 -1.16 0.26 2.26
N CYS A 112 -1.87 1.22 2.84
CA CYS A 112 -1.45 1.95 4.02
C CYS A 112 -1.99 1.30 5.29
N GLU A 113 -1.09 0.98 6.23
CA GLU A 113 -1.44 0.52 7.57
C GLU A 113 -1.33 1.71 8.56
N MET A 114 -2.48 2.16 9.05
CA MET A 114 -2.60 3.38 9.86
C MET A 114 -2.81 3.11 11.36
N LYS A 115 -2.87 1.85 11.80
CA LYS A 115 -3.15 1.50 13.20
C LYS A 115 -1.95 0.94 13.96
N ILE A 116 -1.07 0.23 13.26
CA ILE A 116 0.10 -0.41 13.89
C ILE A 116 1.16 0.65 14.15
N ASP A 117 1.67 0.70 15.38
CA ASP A 117 2.88 1.46 15.71
C ASP A 117 2.84 2.92 15.24
N GLU A 118 1.78 3.63 15.63
CA GLU A 118 1.47 5.04 15.25
C GLU A 118 1.03 5.23 13.79
N GLY A 119 0.96 4.17 12.97
CA GLY A 119 0.45 4.24 11.61
C GLY A 119 1.44 4.85 10.61
N GLY A 120 0.93 5.20 9.42
CA GLY A 120 1.74 5.76 8.33
C GLY A 120 2.63 4.75 7.61
N TRP A 121 2.32 3.46 7.71
CA TRP A 121 3.13 2.39 7.13
C TRP A 121 2.68 2.06 5.71
N THR A 122 3.59 2.08 4.75
CA THR A 122 3.39 1.55 3.39
C THR A 122 3.71 0.07 3.40
N VAL A 123 2.72 -0.80 3.20
CA VAL A 123 2.94 -2.26 3.13
C VAL A 123 3.55 -2.61 1.77
N ILE A 124 4.69 -3.29 1.80
CA ILE A 124 5.45 -3.70 0.61
C ILE A 124 5.33 -5.20 0.32
N GLN A 125 4.91 -5.99 1.31
CA GLN A 125 4.73 -7.43 1.19
C GLN A 125 3.65 -7.92 2.15
N ARG A 126 2.81 -8.85 1.69
CA ARG A 126 1.87 -9.60 2.55
C ARG A 126 1.81 -11.07 2.13
N ARG A 127 1.91 -11.97 3.12
CA ARG A 127 1.58 -13.42 3.04
C ARG A 127 0.57 -13.75 4.12
N GLU A 128 -0.41 -14.57 3.81
CA GLU A 128 -1.50 -14.92 4.75
C GLU A 128 -2.15 -16.28 4.53
N ASN A 129 -2.14 -16.84 3.32
CA ASN A 129 -2.94 -18.02 2.99
C ASN A 129 -2.32 -18.95 1.94
N GLY A 130 -1.30 -18.50 1.21
CA GLY A 130 -0.60 -19.31 0.21
C GLY A 130 -1.33 -19.50 -1.11
N TYR A 131 -2.38 -18.72 -1.41
CA TYR A 131 -3.05 -18.77 -2.71
C TYR A 131 -2.21 -18.15 -3.83
N LEU A 132 -1.32 -17.21 -3.48
CA LEU A 132 -0.43 -16.59 -4.44
C LEU A 132 0.94 -17.27 -4.40
N ASP A 133 1.41 -17.71 -5.57
CA ASP A 133 2.77 -18.22 -5.72
C ASP A 133 3.76 -17.04 -5.78
N PHE A 134 4.79 -17.10 -4.93
CA PHE A 134 5.88 -16.12 -4.86
C PHE A 134 7.14 -16.62 -5.56
N TYR A 135 7.13 -17.85 -6.11
CA TYR A 135 8.19 -18.39 -6.94
C TYR A 135 8.12 -17.84 -8.37
N LEU A 136 8.37 -16.53 -8.48
CA LEU A 136 8.27 -15.77 -9.73
C LEU A 136 9.63 -15.26 -10.21
N GLY A 137 9.71 -15.01 -11.52
CA GLY A 137 10.95 -14.55 -12.16
C GLY A 137 11.26 -13.08 -11.90
N TRP A 138 12.41 -12.63 -12.41
CA TRP A 138 12.92 -11.27 -12.23
C TRP A 138 11.91 -10.18 -12.57
N GLU A 139 11.35 -10.21 -13.79
CA GLU A 139 10.40 -9.19 -14.27
C GLU A 139 9.18 -9.04 -13.34
N LYS A 140 8.64 -10.15 -12.83
CA LYS A 140 7.52 -10.10 -11.88
C LYS A 140 7.94 -9.55 -10.53
N SER A 141 9.13 -9.91 -10.04
CA SER A 141 9.67 -9.36 -8.81
C SER A 141 9.97 -7.86 -8.92
N LYS A 142 10.35 -7.40 -10.12
CA LYS A 142 10.58 -6.00 -10.46
C LYS A 142 9.28 -5.20 -10.49
N GLU A 143 8.30 -5.63 -11.28
CA GLU A 143 7.01 -4.94 -11.48
C GLU A 143 6.10 -4.99 -10.24
N GLY A 144 6.17 -6.08 -9.48
CA GLY A 144 5.20 -6.40 -8.43
C GLY A 144 4.09 -7.33 -8.92
N PHE A 145 3.41 -7.97 -7.98
CA PHE A 145 2.37 -8.95 -8.25
C PHE A 145 1.45 -9.16 -7.03
N GLY A 146 0.25 -9.69 -7.28
CA GLY A 146 -0.75 -9.98 -6.26
C GLY A 146 -1.86 -8.94 -6.16
N ASP A 147 -2.56 -8.95 -5.02
CA ASP A 147 -3.68 -8.05 -4.71
C ASP A 147 -3.39 -7.35 -3.39
N LEU A 148 -3.43 -6.01 -3.38
CA LEU A 148 -3.18 -5.18 -2.19
C LEU A 148 -4.15 -5.48 -1.03
N ASN A 149 -5.31 -6.09 -1.29
CA ASN A 149 -6.25 -6.54 -0.27
C ASN A 149 -5.93 -7.94 0.29
N GLN A 150 -5.02 -8.68 -0.34
CA GLN A 150 -4.66 -10.07 -0.02
C GLN A 150 -3.13 -10.21 0.00
N GLU A 151 -2.58 -11.31 -0.52
CA GLU A 151 -1.15 -11.50 -0.71
C GLU A 151 -0.61 -10.69 -1.89
N PHE A 152 0.54 -10.04 -1.69
CA PHE A 152 1.22 -9.30 -2.76
C PHE A 152 2.69 -9.04 -2.43
N TRP A 153 3.43 -8.69 -3.48
CA TRP A 153 4.72 -8.03 -3.44
C TRP A 153 4.61 -6.73 -4.23
N LEU A 154 4.99 -5.60 -3.64
CA LEU A 154 4.80 -4.28 -4.25
C LEU A 154 5.65 -4.07 -5.52
N GLY A 155 6.75 -4.83 -5.65
CA GLY A 155 7.67 -4.72 -6.78
C GLY A 155 8.94 -3.96 -6.40
N ASN A 156 10.09 -4.46 -6.86
CA ASN A 156 11.38 -3.89 -6.51
C ASN A 156 11.56 -2.45 -7.04
N ASP A 157 11.01 -2.13 -8.22
CA ASP A 157 11.05 -0.76 -8.76
C ASP A 157 10.32 0.22 -7.83
N ASN A 158 9.14 -0.17 -7.35
CA ASN A 158 8.33 0.65 -6.46
C ASN A 158 8.99 0.82 -5.09
N ILE A 159 9.58 -0.25 -4.54
CA ILE A 159 10.28 -0.20 -3.25
C ILE A 159 11.57 0.64 -3.35
N HIS A 160 12.32 0.51 -4.44
CA HIS A 160 13.48 1.36 -4.71
C HIS A 160 13.07 2.83 -4.81
N SER A 161 12.04 3.13 -5.60
CA SER A 161 11.49 4.48 -5.74
C SER A 161 11.12 5.07 -4.38
N LEU A 162 10.38 4.30 -3.56
CA LEU A 162 9.98 4.71 -2.22
C LEU A 162 11.19 5.02 -1.33
N THR A 163 12.08 4.04 -1.18
CA THR A 163 13.22 4.11 -0.24
C THR A 163 14.33 5.07 -0.68
N SER A 164 14.31 5.56 -1.92
CA SER A 164 15.27 6.55 -2.42
C SER A 164 14.90 8.00 -2.11
N GLN A 165 13.68 8.27 -1.65
CA GLN A 165 13.21 9.63 -1.34
C GLN A 165 13.79 10.19 -0.04
N GLY A 166 14.35 9.34 0.81
CA GLY A 166 14.83 9.75 2.12
C GLY A 166 15.17 8.56 2.99
N ARG A 167 15.13 8.76 4.31
CA ARG A 167 15.42 7.69 5.27
C ARG A 167 14.14 6.93 5.61
N TYR A 168 14.14 5.63 5.36
CA TYR A 168 13.02 4.76 5.68
C TYR A 168 13.40 3.76 6.77
N GLN A 169 12.45 3.48 7.66
CA GLN A 169 12.49 2.34 8.56
C GLN A 169 11.66 1.19 7.99
N LEU A 170 12.04 -0.03 8.34
CA LEU A 170 11.31 -1.25 8.00
C LEU A 170 10.74 -1.86 9.28
N ARG A 171 9.51 -2.36 9.19
CA ARG A 171 8.88 -3.24 10.17
C ARG A 171 8.42 -4.51 9.47
N ILE A 172 8.69 -5.65 10.10
CA ILE A 172 8.23 -6.96 9.67
C ILE A 172 7.43 -7.57 10.82
N ASP A 173 6.14 -7.80 10.61
CA ASP A 173 5.28 -8.54 11.53
C ASP A 173 5.16 -9.99 11.08
N LEU A 174 5.30 -10.91 12.03
CA LEU A 174 5.36 -12.36 11.82
C LEU A 174 4.33 -13.04 12.72
N TYR A 175 3.61 -14.00 12.17
CA TYR A 175 2.60 -14.77 12.91
C TYR A 175 2.77 -16.26 12.64
N ASP A 176 2.53 -17.07 13.66
CA ASP A 176 2.56 -18.53 13.57
C ASP A 176 1.13 -19.11 13.60
N PHE A 177 1.04 -20.46 13.54
CA PHE A 177 -0.24 -21.16 13.54
C PHE A 177 -0.84 -21.33 14.95
N ASP A 178 -0.04 -21.08 16.00
CA ASP A 178 -0.43 -21.13 17.41
C ASP A 178 -0.84 -19.75 17.97
N PHE A 179 -1.08 -18.78 17.07
CA PHE A 179 -1.47 -17.39 17.38
C PHE A 179 -0.43 -16.57 18.14
N TYR A 180 0.83 -17.02 18.20
CA TYR A 180 1.92 -16.17 18.63
C TYR A 180 2.37 -15.26 17.50
N ASN A 181 2.82 -14.07 17.89
CA ASN A 181 3.36 -13.08 16.96
C ASN A 181 4.69 -12.54 17.46
N ALA A 182 5.53 -12.14 16.51
CA ALA A 182 6.77 -11.45 16.76
C ALA A 182 6.97 -10.35 15.70
N TYR A 183 7.86 -9.41 15.97
CA TYR A 183 8.21 -8.40 14.98
C TYR A 183 9.71 -8.12 14.96
N ALA A 184 10.18 -7.65 13.81
CA ALA A 184 11.52 -7.09 13.60
C ALA A 184 11.38 -5.68 13.04
N LYS A 185 12.14 -4.73 13.59
CA LYS A 185 12.24 -3.35 13.11
C LYS A 185 13.68 -3.02 12.77
N TYR A 186 13.88 -2.21 11.73
CA TYR A 186 15.18 -1.70 11.32
C TYR A 186 15.09 -0.19 11.15
N GLN A 187 15.99 0.55 11.78
CA GLN A 187 16.06 2.03 11.70
C GLN A 187 16.46 2.55 10.31
N HIS A 188 16.93 1.66 9.44
CA HIS A 188 17.25 1.98 8.06
C HIS A 188 16.94 0.78 7.18
N PHE A 189 16.25 1.05 6.08
CA PHE A 189 15.99 0.11 5.02
C PHE A 189 16.02 0.83 3.69
N TYR A 190 16.87 0.34 2.80
CA TYR A 190 17.03 0.85 1.45
C TYR A 190 17.20 -0.31 0.48
N VAL A 191 16.57 -0.16 -0.69
CA VAL A 191 16.71 -1.08 -1.82
C VAL A 191 17.31 -0.30 -2.97
N GLY A 192 18.45 -0.78 -3.48
CA GLY A 192 19.13 -0.18 -4.63
C GLY A 192 18.30 -0.24 -5.92
N ASP A 193 18.82 0.38 -6.98
CA ASP A 193 18.24 0.30 -8.32
C ASP A 193 18.48 -1.06 -8.99
N GLU A 194 17.94 -1.25 -10.19
CA GLU A 194 18.15 -2.47 -10.97
C GLU A 194 19.60 -2.69 -11.40
N GLU A 195 20.37 -1.62 -11.63
CA GLU A 195 21.78 -1.71 -11.99
C GLU A 195 22.57 -2.41 -10.87
N SER A 196 22.33 -2.00 -9.63
CA SER A 196 22.83 -2.63 -8.41
C SER A 196 22.09 -3.90 -7.99
N LYS A 197 21.18 -4.41 -8.82
CA LYS A 197 20.38 -5.62 -8.59
C LYS A 197 19.51 -5.54 -7.35
N TYR A 198 18.91 -4.38 -7.11
CA TYR A 198 18.06 -4.10 -5.95
C TYR A 198 18.76 -4.43 -4.63
N LYS A 199 20.05 -4.10 -4.52
CA LYS A 199 20.88 -4.46 -3.36
C LYS A 199 20.26 -3.96 -2.05
N LEU A 200 20.20 -4.83 -1.05
CA LEU A 200 19.71 -4.50 0.28
C LEU A 200 20.75 -3.70 1.08
N ASP A 201 20.31 -2.60 1.69
CA ASP A 201 21.02 -1.92 2.78
C ASP A 201 20.08 -1.79 3.99
N VAL A 202 20.41 -2.49 5.08
CA VAL A 202 19.59 -2.57 6.28
C VAL A 202 20.42 -2.57 7.56
N TYR A 203 20.03 -1.78 8.56
CA TYR A 203 20.69 -1.76 9.87
C TYR A 203 19.79 -1.21 11.00
N GLY A 204 20.29 -1.27 12.23
CA GLY A 204 19.62 -0.74 13.41
C GLY A 204 18.46 -1.62 13.87
N TYR A 205 18.70 -2.93 13.96
CA TYR A 205 17.70 -3.91 14.38
C TYR A 205 17.15 -3.64 15.80
N SER A 206 15.86 -3.89 15.97
CA SER A 206 15.17 -4.06 17.24
C SER A 206 13.94 -4.97 17.07
N GLY A 207 13.36 -5.47 18.16
CA GLY A 207 12.13 -6.25 18.12
C GLY A 207 12.21 -7.56 18.90
N THR A 208 11.20 -8.41 18.71
CA THR A 208 11.03 -9.67 19.46
C THR A 208 11.31 -10.92 18.64
N ALA A 209 11.46 -10.80 17.31
CA ALA A 209 11.65 -11.94 16.41
C ALA A 209 13.12 -12.42 16.30
N GLY A 210 14.06 -11.75 16.96
CA GLY A 210 15.49 -11.84 16.61
C GLY A 210 15.79 -11.29 15.20
N ASP A 211 17.07 -11.13 14.88
CA ASP A 211 17.52 -10.56 13.61
C ASP A 211 17.85 -11.68 12.59
N SER A 212 16.96 -11.89 11.62
CA SER A 212 17.16 -12.81 10.50
C SER A 212 17.31 -12.11 9.15
N LEU A 213 17.46 -10.78 9.13
CA LEU A 213 17.64 -10.01 7.88
C LEU A 213 19.04 -9.41 7.76
N ALA A 214 19.74 -9.13 8.85
CA ALA A 214 21.10 -8.56 8.79
C ALA A 214 22.10 -9.46 8.04
N SER A 215 21.93 -10.78 8.08
CA SER A 215 22.73 -11.72 7.29
C SER A 215 22.53 -11.57 5.79
N HIS A 216 21.44 -10.94 5.35
CA HIS A 216 21.12 -10.67 3.95
C HIS A 216 21.62 -9.27 3.52
N ASN A 217 22.20 -8.49 4.42
CA ASN A 217 22.63 -7.13 4.10
C ASN A 217 23.78 -7.12 3.08
N GLY A 218 23.69 -6.19 2.12
CA GLY A 218 24.73 -5.88 1.13
C GLY A 218 24.74 -6.76 -0.13
N VAL A 219 23.75 -7.62 -0.35
CA VAL A 219 23.65 -8.46 -1.56
C VAL A 219 22.49 -8.06 -2.45
N GLY A 220 22.60 -8.41 -3.74
CA GLY A 220 21.53 -8.21 -4.72
C GLY A 220 20.36 -9.15 -4.49
N PHE A 221 19.18 -8.74 -4.95
CA PHE A 221 18.01 -9.61 -5.01
C PHE A 221 18.26 -10.71 -6.06
N SER A 222 17.80 -11.93 -5.80
CA SER A 222 17.92 -13.05 -6.74
C SER A 222 16.57 -13.71 -6.96
N THR A 223 16.32 -14.19 -8.18
CA THR A 223 15.16 -14.99 -8.58
C THR A 223 15.62 -16.25 -9.29
N PHE A 224 14.74 -17.23 -9.49
CA PHE A 224 15.14 -18.51 -10.10
C PHE A 224 15.79 -18.37 -11.48
N ASN A 225 15.45 -17.31 -12.22
CA ASN A 225 16.00 -17.02 -13.54
C ASN A 225 17.05 -15.90 -13.55
N GLN A 226 17.42 -15.34 -12.39
CA GLN A 226 18.49 -14.36 -12.26
C GLN A 226 19.19 -14.49 -10.91
N ASP A 227 20.33 -15.18 -10.95
CA ASP A 227 21.17 -15.44 -9.79
C ASP A 227 22.14 -14.27 -9.57
N ASN A 228 21.96 -13.55 -8.46
CA ASN A 228 22.83 -12.47 -8.00
C ASN A 228 23.33 -12.74 -6.55
N ASP A 229 23.25 -13.98 -6.10
CA ASP A 229 23.68 -14.36 -4.76
C ASP A 229 25.18 -14.68 -4.73
N ALA A 230 25.73 -14.92 -3.53
CA ALA A 230 27.14 -15.27 -3.34
C ALA A 230 27.36 -16.76 -3.04
N SER A 231 26.37 -17.61 -3.34
CA SER A 231 26.41 -19.05 -3.22
C SER A 231 27.00 -19.70 -4.48
N ILE A 232 27.36 -20.98 -4.36
CA ILE A 232 27.76 -21.82 -5.50
C ILE A 232 26.55 -22.44 -6.22
N TYR A 233 25.37 -22.27 -5.65
CA TYR A 233 24.06 -22.71 -6.15
C TYR A 233 23.13 -21.51 -6.26
N ASN A 234 22.17 -21.58 -7.16
CA ASN A 234 21.07 -20.60 -7.23
C ASN A 234 20.10 -20.82 -6.06
N ASN A 235 20.23 -20.03 -4.99
CA ASN A 235 19.40 -20.18 -3.80
C ASN A 235 17.93 -19.87 -4.06
N ALA A 236 17.63 -19.04 -5.05
CA ALA A 236 16.24 -18.74 -5.39
C ALA A 236 15.53 -19.96 -5.97
N GLU A 237 16.23 -20.80 -6.75
CA GLU A 237 15.73 -22.09 -7.23
C GLU A 237 15.61 -23.12 -6.09
N GLU A 238 16.61 -23.22 -5.22
CA GLU A 238 16.58 -24.17 -4.10
C GLU A 238 15.47 -23.84 -3.09
N TRP A 239 15.37 -22.57 -2.66
CA TRP A 239 14.46 -22.14 -1.59
C TRP A 239 13.12 -21.57 -2.09
N HIS A 240 12.86 -21.66 -3.40
CA HIS A 240 11.58 -21.36 -4.02
C HIS A 240 11.03 -19.97 -3.66
N GLY A 241 11.84 -18.93 -3.84
CA GLY A 241 11.43 -17.55 -3.61
C GLY A 241 12.45 -16.55 -4.12
N GLY A 242 12.00 -15.34 -4.45
CA GLY A 242 12.90 -14.23 -4.76
C GLY A 242 13.36 -13.53 -3.48
N TRP A 243 14.66 -13.42 -3.21
CA TRP A 243 15.17 -12.79 -1.97
C TRP A 243 16.61 -12.31 -2.10
N TRP A 244 17.09 -11.58 -1.10
CA TRP A 244 18.50 -11.17 -0.96
C TRP A 244 19.36 -12.30 -0.40
N TYR A 245 19.54 -13.39 -1.15
CA TYR A 245 20.34 -14.53 -0.69
C TYR A 245 21.84 -14.17 -0.66
N LYS A 246 22.52 -14.50 0.45
CA LYS A 246 23.96 -14.20 0.64
C LYS A 246 24.83 -15.44 0.74
N SER A 247 24.28 -16.55 1.18
CA SER A 247 25.02 -17.78 1.45
C SER A 247 24.09 -18.98 1.36
N ASN A 248 24.68 -20.18 1.28
CA ASN A 248 23.94 -21.44 1.24
C ASN A 248 22.99 -21.62 2.43
N GLU A 249 23.42 -21.18 3.62
CA GLU A 249 22.53 -21.10 4.78
C GLU A 249 21.78 -19.76 4.78
N ILE A 250 20.46 -19.84 4.71
CA ILE A 250 19.58 -18.67 4.76
C ILE A 250 19.00 -18.47 6.17
N TYR A 251 18.80 -17.21 6.56
CA TYR A 251 18.23 -16.86 7.86
C TYR A 251 16.76 -16.42 7.74
N SER A 252 16.39 -15.84 6.60
CA SER A 252 15.00 -15.55 6.27
C SER A 252 14.70 -15.87 4.81
N ASN A 253 13.43 -16.19 4.55
CA ASN A 253 12.85 -16.30 3.22
C ASN A 253 11.33 -16.10 3.33
N LEU A 254 10.89 -14.84 3.27
CA LEU A 254 9.46 -14.52 3.37
C LEU A 254 8.72 -14.68 2.03
N HIS A 255 9.47 -14.97 0.96
CA HIS A 255 8.94 -15.25 -0.38
C HIS A 255 8.90 -16.74 -0.70
N GLY A 256 9.31 -17.61 0.23
CA GLY A 256 9.30 -19.04 0.05
C GLY A 256 7.90 -19.60 -0.23
N LYS A 257 7.89 -20.86 -0.68
CA LYS A 257 6.68 -21.67 -0.80
C LYS A 257 5.89 -21.65 0.50
N TYR A 258 4.58 -21.52 0.42
CA TYR A 258 3.73 -21.47 1.61
C TYR A 258 3.49 -22.89 2.15
N PHE A 259 3.78 -23.12 3.43
CA PHE A 259 3.44 -24.36 4.14
C PHE A 259 2.62 -24.07 5.40
N PHE A 260 1.77 -25.02 5.78
CA PHE A 260 0.98 -24.95 7.01
C PHE A 260 1.82 -25.42 8.21
N GLY A 261 2.83 -24.62 8.59
CA GLY A 261 3.69 -24.86 9.76
C GLY A 261 4.85 -25.83 9.48
N GLU A 262 4.58 -26.90 8.75
CA GLU A 262 5.54 -28.00 8.50
C GLU A 262 6.06 -27.97 7.05
N PRO A 263 7.29 -27.50 6.80
CA PRO A 263 7.90 -27.56 5.47
C PRO A 263 8.39 -28.98 5.13
N ASP A 264 8.51 -29.29 3.84
CA ASP A 264 8.98 -30.61 3.36
C ASP A 264 10.48 -30.84 3.72
N LYS A 265 11.25 -29.77 3.80
CA LYS A 265 12.68 -29.77 4.16
C LYS A 265 13.03 -28.58 5.05
N PHE A 266 14.20 -28.68 5.71
CA PHE A 266 14.80 -27.52 6.38
C PHE A 266 15.00 -26.36 5.41
N TRP A 267 14.85 -25.14 5.92
CA TRP A 267 15.00 -23.85 5.22
C TRP A 267 13.96 -23.54 4.13
N GLU A 268 13.07 -24.47 3.80
CA GLU A 268 11.89 -24.16 2.99
C GLU A 268 10.82 -23.43 3.82
N GLY A 269 9.90 -22.76 3.13
CA GLY A 269 8.77 -22.08 3.77
C GLY A 269 8.93 -20.58 3.94
N LEU A 270 7.94 -19.99 4.60
CA LEU A 270 8.02 -18.63 5.12
C LEU A 270 8.95 -18.63 6.34
N LEU A 271 10.24 -18.42 6.10
CA LEU A 271 11.29 -18.66 7.09
C LEU A 271 11.69 -17.38 7.85
N TRP A 272 11.76 -17.49 9.18
CA TRP A 272 12.46 -16.53 10.05
C TRP A 272 13.22 -17.27 11.17
N ARG A 273 14.51 -17.53 10.92
CA ARG A 273 15.33 -18.50 11.68
C ARG A 273 15.47 -18.16 13.14
N THR A 274 15.65 -16.89 13.49
CA THR A 274 15.85 -16.47 14.89
C THR A 274 14.59 -16.54 15.76
N TRP A 275 13.40 -16.74 15.16
CA TRP A 275 12.15 -16.87 15.90
C TRP A 275 11.66 -18.32 15.99
N LYS A 276 11.51 -19.00 14.84
CA LYS A 276 10.95 -20.36 14.77
C LYS A 276 11.93 -21.44 14.32
N GLY A 277 13.21 -21.08 14.12
CA GLY A 277 14.21 -21.98 13.59
C GLY A 277 14.08 -22.17 12.08
N ASN A 278 14.75 -23.20 11.56
CA ASN A 278 14.81 -23.51 10.13
C ASN A 278 13.92 -24.69 9.71
N ASN A 279 13.03 -25.17 10.59
CA ASN A 279 12.11 -26.28 10.30
C ASN A 279 10.67 -25.88 10.61
N TYR A 280 10.30 -24.64 10.26
CA TYR A 280 8.98 -24.11 10.51
C TYR A 280 8.65 -23.05 9.45
N SER A 281 7.48 -23.17 8.81
CA SER A 281 6.93 -22.13 7.94
C SER A 281 5.92 -21.30 8.70
N LEU A 282 6.12 -19.99 8.70
CA LEU A 282 5.19 -19.02 9.28
C LEU A 282 3.81 -19.07 8.61
N LYS A 283 2.81 -18.60 9.36
CA LYS A 283 1.42 -18.48 8.89
C LYS A 283 1.22 -17.22 8.07
N SER A 284 1.71 -16.09 8.56
CA SER A 284 1.55 -14.82 7.86
C SER A 284 2.70 -13.88 8.14
N THR A 285 3.02 -13.06 7.15
CA THR A 285 4.12 -12.09 7.18
C THR A 285 3.64 -10.79 6.57
N ILE A 286 4.00 -9.67 7.18
CA ILE A 286 3.74 -8.33 6.63
C ILE A 286 5.04 -7.55 6.71
N MET A 287 5.57 -7.12 5.56
CA MET A 287 6.68 -6.17 5.52
C MET A 287 6.13 -4.79 5.16
N MET A 288 6.53 -3.78 5.92
CA MET A 288 6.06 -2.42 5.73
C MET A 288 7.14 -1.41 6.05
N ILE A 289 7.16 -0.32 5.29
CA ILE A 289 8.15 0.75 5.41
C ILE A 289 7.48 2.06 5.77
N ARG A 290 8.19 2.91 6.49
CA ARG A 290 7.72 4.25 6.85
C ARG A 290 8.88 5.22 6.78
N ARG A 291 8.64 6.41 6.21
CA ARG A 291 9.64 7.47 6.18
C ARG A 291 9.86 8.01 7.60
N MET A 292 11.10 8.35 7.94
CA MET A 292 11.48 8.92 9.24
C MET A 292 11.69 10.42 9.21
#